data_AF-A0A967WP21-F1
#
_entry.id   AF-A0A967WP21-F1
#
_cell.length_a   1.000
_cell.length_b   1.000
_cell.length_c   1.000
_cell.angle_alpha   90.00
_cell.angle_beta   90.00
_cell.angle_gamma   90.00
#
_symmetry.space_group_name_H-M   'P 1'
#
loop_
_entity.id
_entity.type
_entity.pdbx_description
1 polymer ?
#
loop_
_entity_poly.entity_id
_entity_poly.type
_entity_poly.pdbx_seq_one_letter_code
_entity_poly.pdbx_strand_id
1 'polypeptide(L)' 'EQFEECLSSSALAPATIVNYVADLRAFLRWSEETRDAACSPLCLDTSDIEEFCTYLRDEKGHAPSTINRRLQAL' A
#
# COMPACT_ATOMS: atom_id res chain seq x y z
N GLU A 1 11.80 8.06 7.89
CA GLU A 1 12.41 9.36 7.56
C GLU A 1 12.77 9.46 6.07
N GLN A 2 13.57 8.56 5.48
CA GLN A 2 13.98 8.67 4.05
C GLN A 2 12.84 8.66 2.99
N PHE A 3 11.70 7.99 3.24
CA PHE A 3 10.59 7.92 2.27
C PHE A 3 9.73 9.20 2.25
N GLU A 4 9.57 9.87 3.38
CA GLU A 4 8.86 11.16 3.49
C GLU A 4 9.62 12.28 2.79
N GLU A 5 10.96 12.29 2.87
CA GLU A 5 11.81 13.25 2.16
C GLU A 5 11.76 13.04 0.64
N CYS A 6 11.75 11.78 0.18
CA CYS A 6 11.61 11.46 -1.25
C CYS A 6 10.25 11.94 -1.80
N LEU A 7 9.16 11.71 -1.07
CA LEU A 7 7.83 12.22 -1.44
C LEU A 7 7.71 13.75 -1.31
N SER A 8 8.40 14.39 -0.37
CA SER A 8 8.41 15.85 -0.24
C SER A 8 9.09 16.56 -1.42
N SER A 9 9.95 15.84 -2.17
CA SER A 9 10.54 16.33 -3.41
C SER A 9 9.60 16.25 -4.62
N SER A 10 8.46 15.56 -4.48
CA SER A 10 7.40 15.51 -5.50
C SER A 10 6.44 16.70 -5.32
N ALA A 11 5.84 17.20 -6.41
CA ALA A 11 4.87 18.30 -6.37
C ALA A 11 3.51 17.92 -5.74
N LEU A 12 3.47 16.90 -4.89
CA LEU A 12 2.26 16.40 -4.24
C LEU A 12 1.94 17.23 -3.00
N ALA A 13 0.64 17.40 -2.74
CA ALA A 13 0.18 18.06 -1.53
C ALA A 13 0.61 17.25 -0.29
N PRO A 14 0.95 17.91 0.85
CA PRO A 14 1.38 17.22 2.08
C PRO A 14 0.38 16.16 2.56
N ALA A 15 -0.93 16.40 2.41
CA ALA A 15 -1.97 15.44 2.76
C ALA A 15 -1.91 14.17 1.89
N THR A 16 -1.54 14.29 0.61
CA THR A 16 -1.35 13.15 -0.30
C THR A 16 -0.16 12.29 0.14
N ILE A 17 0.93 12.93 0.56
CA ILE A 17 2.13 12.24 1.08
C ILE A 17 1.76 11.40 2.32
N VAL A 18 1.09 12.01 3.30
CA VAL A 18 0.64 11.31 4.52
C VAL A 18 -0.27 10.13 4.17
N ASN A 19 -1.18 10.31 3.23
CA ASN A 19 -2.08 9.25 2.78
C ASN A 19 -1.32 8.09 2.11
N TYR A 20 -0.34 8.38 1.24
CA TYR A 20 0.46 7.35 0.59
C TYR A 20 1.32 6.57 1.58
N VAL A 21 1.94 7.25 2.55
CA VAL A 21 2.69 6.59 3.62
C VAL A 21 1.77 5.69 4.45
N ALA A 22 0.55 6.13 4.77
CA ALA A 22 -0.43 5.32 5.49
C ALA A 22 -0.86 4.08 4.68
N ASP A 23 -1.01 4.22 3.36
CA ASP A 23 -1.37 3.11 2.49
C ASP A 23 -0.26 2.07 2.37
N LEU A 24 0.98 2.51 2.18
CA LEU A 24 2.15 1.63 2.16
C LEU A 24 2.30 0.86 3.47
N ARG A 25 2.13 1.53 4.61
CA ARG A 25 2.16 0.85 5.92
C ARG A 25 1.05 -0.19 6.06
N ALA A 26 -0.14 0.11 5.55
CA ALA A 26 -1.25 -0.85 5.58
C ALA A 26 -0.99 -2.06 4.68
N PHE A 27 -0.40 -1.84 3.51
CA PHE A 27 0.02 -2.91 2.60
C PHE A 27 1.11 -3.80 3.22
N LEU A 28 2.16 -3.21 3.78
CA LEU A 28 3.24 -3.94 4.46
C LEU A 28 2.69 -4.79 5.61
N ARG A 29 1.85 -4.20 6.47
CA ARG A 29 1.22 -4.95 7.57
C ARG A 29 0.38 -6.11 7.05
N TRP A 30 -0.44 -5.89 6.02
CA TRP A 30 -1.23 -6.96 5.43
C TRP A 30 -0.31 -8.08 4.92
N SER A 31 0.78 -7.75 4.21
CA SER A 31 1.71 -8.75 3.69
C SER A 31 2.42 -9.54 4.79
N GLU A 32 2.72 -8.92 5.94
CA GLU A 32 3.31 -9.60 7.10
C GLU A 32 2.31 -10.54 7.79
N GLU A 33 1.01 -10.22 7.74
CA GLU A 33 -0.06 -11.03 8.34
C GLU A 33 -0.45 -12.22 7.44
N THR A 34 -0.36 -12.07 6.12
CA THR A 34 -0.77 -13.09 5.15
C THR A 34 0.36 -13.99 4.68
N ARG A 35 1.62 -13.54 4.76
CA ARG A 35 2.78 -14.31 4.31
C ARG A 35 3.59 -14.87 5.46
N ASP A 36 4.33 -15.94 5.17
CA ASP A 36 5.29 -16.51 6.10
C ASP A 36 6.42 -15.50 6.39
N ALA A 37 6.86 -15.41 7.64
CA ALA A 37 7.84 -14.41 8.12
C ALA A 37 9.19 -14.44 7.38
N ALA A 38 9.46 -15.50 6.63
CA ALA A 38 10.64 -15.64 5.77
C ALA A 38 10.55 -14.83 4.45
N CYS A 39 9.36 -14.40 4.05
CA CYS A 39 9.17 -13.61 2.83
C CYS A 39 9.25 -12.12 3.13
N SER A 40 10.25 -11.45 2.54
CA SER A 40 10.33 -9.99 2.60
C SER A 40 9.10 -9.37 1.92
N PRO A 41 8.44 -8.36 2.53
CA PRO A 41 7.40 -7.55 1.88
C PRO A 41 7.87 -6.84 0.60
N LEU A 42 9.18 -6.82 0.35
CA LEU A 42 9.78 -6.24 -0.86
C LEU A 42 9.97 -7.28 -1.99
N CYS A 43 9.67 -8.57 -1.73
CA CYS A 43 9.71 -9.64 -2.73
C CYS A 43 8.30 -9.99 -3.26
N LEU A 44 7.41 -9.01 -3.30
CA LEU A 44 6.04 -9.20 -3.79
C LEU A 44 5.99 -9.10 -5.32
N ASP A 45 5.14 -9.90 -5.93
CA ASP A 45 4.89 -9.90 -7.37
C ASP A 45 3.46 -9.43 -7.70
N THR A 46 3.09 -9.45 -8.98
CA THR A 46 1.77 -8.97 -9.43
C THR A 46 0.60 -9.74 -8.79
N SER A 47 0.79 -11.01 -8.45
CA SER A 47 -0.23 -11.86 -7.82
C SER A 47 -0.55 -11.35 -6.41
N ASP A 48 0.45 -10.84 -5.69
CA ASP A 48 0.27 -10.23 -4.37
C ASP A 48 -0.56 -8.95 -4.42
N ILE A 49 -0.40 -8.17 -5.49
CA ILE A 49 -1.22 -6.98 -5.71
C ILE A 49 -2.68 -7.36 -5.96
N GLU A 50 -2.93 -8.45 -6.69
CA GLU A 50 -4.28 -8.97 -6.94
C GLU A 50 -4.95 -9.51 -5.66
N GLU A 51 -4.19 -10.22 -4.83
CA GLU A 51 -4.65 -10.69 -3.52
C GLU A 51 -4.95 -9.51 -2.59
N PHE A 52 -4.10 -8.49 -2.56
CA PHE A 52 -4.35 -7.28 -1.78
C PHE A 52 -5.60 -6.54 -2.27
N CYS A 53 -5.80 -6.43 -3.59
CA CYS A 53 -7.03 -5.85 -4.16
C CYS A 53 -8.28 -6.62 -3.71
N THR A 54 -8.19 -7.95 -3.70
CA THR A 54 -9.26 -8.84 -3.27
C THR A 54 -9.55 -8.66 -1.78
N TYR A 55 -8.52 -8.61 -0.93
CA TYR A 55 -8.65 -8.30 0.49
C TYR A 55 -9.33 -6.95 0.74
N LEU A 56 -8.89 -5.88 0.05
CA LEU A 56 -9.47 -4.55 0.23
C LEU A 56 -10.94 -4.49 -0.19
N ARG A 57 -11.31 -5.21 -1.24
CA ARG A 57 -12.68 -5.27 -1.73
C ARG A 57 -13.58 -6.14 -0.86
N ASP A 58 -13.16 -7.37 -0.62
CA ASP A 58 -14.03 -8.43 -0.09
C ASP A 58 -14.01 -8.47 1.44
N GLU A 59 -12.86 -8.20 2.07
CA GLU A 59 -12.76 -8.15 3.54
C GLU A 59 -12.95 -6.74 4.12
N LYS A 60 -12.40 -5.71 3.46
CA LYS A 60 -12.54 -4.31 3.94
C LYS A 60 -13.71 -3.56 3.33
N GLY A 61 -14.37 -4.10 2.32
CA GLY A 61 -15.53 -3.46 1.68
C GLY A 61 -15.21 -2.11 1.05
N HIS A 62 -13.96 -1.88 0.63
CA HIS A 62 -13.56 -0.59 0.07
C HIS A 62 -14.13 -0.39 -1.34
N ALA A 63 -14.59 0.84 -1.61
CA ALA A 63 -15.01 1.24 -2.93
C ALA A 63 -13.84 1.18 -3.94
N PRO A 64 -14.11 0.91 -5.24
CA PRO A 64 -13.06 0.85 -6.26
C PRO A 64 -12.18 2.11 -6.35
N SER A 65 -12.76 3.29 -6.13
CA SER A 65 -12.01 4.55 -6.11
C SER A 65 -10.98 4.60 -4.98
N THR A 66 -11.32 4.04 -3.82
CA THR A 66 -10.40 3.95 -2.67
C THR A 66 -9.30 2.95 -2.97
N ILE A 67 -9.62 1.78 -3.53
CA ILE A 67 -8.63 0.77 -3.90
C ILE A 67 -7.64 1.36 -4.91
N ASN A 68 -8.13 2.00 -5.98
CA ASN A 68 -7.28 2.65 -6.98
C ASN A 68 -6.34 3.70 -6.37
N ARG A 69 -6.82 4.49 -5.40
CA ARG A 69 -6.00 5.46 -4.69
C ARG A 69 -4.87 4.79 -3.89
N ARG A 70 -5.14 3.65 -3.26
CA ARG A 70 -4.11 2.89 -2.51
C ARG A 70 -3.10 2.26 -3.46
N LEU A 71 -3.54 1.77 -4.62
CA LEU A 71 -2.66 1.22 -5.65
C LEU A 71 -1.72 2.27 -6.24
N GLN A 72 -2.13 3.54 -6.32
CA GLN A 72 -1.24 4.63 -6.76
C GLN A 72 -0.06 4.90 -5.80
N ALA A 73 -0.13 4.40 -4.57
CA ALA A 73 0.93 4.52 -3.58
C ALA A 73 1.94 3.36 -3.63
N LEU A 74 1.64 2.29 -4.36
CA LEU A 74 2.48 1.11 -4.58
C LEU A 74 3.31 1.28 -5.85
#